data_AF-A0A1N6F6X9-F1
#
_entry.id   AF-A0A1N6F6X9-F1
#
_cell.length_a   1.000
_cell.length_b   1.000
_cell.length_c   1.000
_cell.angle_alpha   90.00
_cell.angle_beta   90.00
_cell.angle_gamma   90.00
#
_symmetry.space_group_name_H-M   'P 1'
#
loop_
_entity.id
_entity.type
_entity.pdbx_description
1 polymer ?
#
loop_
_entity_poly.entity_id
_entity_poly.type
_entity_poly.pdbx_seq_one_letter_code
_entity_poly.pdbx_strand_id
1 'polypeptide(L)'
;MSDPSPVPPAATNPPAAPPSSMERKIHEHTEGIQLDIGGEEGVDRRLAEIEMEGEEVAAGWKPAPHQPLSPEVRFLHISRTIHQLITDRNRSVGIFLAVASLSFAASSALLNARADVVPMIPLKTLQYWCLPVTFGTLAIIGIFMGLILVRTRIGLIYEVSKMNALLGLPSERVKRVNPFSIFFLMYLMVCLCGAAAGGLAVGMLTMNRPQAATPSTSTAEVEPAAVNESEAPQSRVPLLAGSAIGFLYTVALLAIYFSLVLNATSEEKLVKARS
;
A
#
# COMPACT_ATOMS: atom_id res chain seq x y z
N MET A 1 -70.27 -41.62 -11.87
CA MET A 1 -71.19 -41.19 -10.80
C MET A 1 -70.66 -41.77 -9.50
N SER A 2 -70.82 -41.01 -8.42
CA SER A 2 -70.28 -41.19 -7.05
C SER A 2 -68.99 -40.41 -6.76
N ASP A 3 -69.05 -39.61 -5.70
CA ASP A 3 -68.45 -38.29 -5.48
C ASP A 3 -66.96 -38.22 -5.09
N PRO A 4 -66.31 -37.05 -5.28
CA PRO A 4 -64.98 -36.75 -4.74
C PRO A 4 -65.03 -36.40 -3.24
N SER A 5 -64.07 -36.94 -2.50
CA SER A 5 -63.87 -36.78 -1.06
C SER A 5 -63.58 -35.31 -0.67
N PRO A 6 -64.24 -34.74 0.35
CA PRO A 6 -64.03 -33.34 0.75
C PRO A 6 -62.78 -33.17 1.63
N VAL A 7 -61.93 -32.22 1.22
CA VAL A 7 -60.79 -31.67 1.96
C VAL A 7 -61.28 -31.06 3.29
N PRO A 8 -60.64 -31.33 4.44
CA PRO A 8 -61.03 -30.71 5.71
C PRO A 8 -60.71 -29.19 5.71
N PRO A 9 -61.58 -28.35 6.27
CA PRO A 9 -61.43 -26.90 6.23
C PRO A 9 -60.27 -26.42 7.10
N ALA A 10 -59.54 -25.43 6.57
CA ALA A 10 -58.51 -24.69 7.28
C ALA A 10 -59.07 -24.04 8.55
N ALA A 11 -58.41 -24.26 9.69
CA ALA A 11 -58.71 -23.56 10.93
C ALA A 11 -58.35 -22.08 10.79
N THR A 12 -59.37 -21.23 10.77
CA THR A 12 -59.28 -19.78 10.90
C THR A 12 -58.92 -19.42 12.36
N ASN A 13 -57.66 -19.11 12.61
CA ASN A 13 -57.27 -18.46 13.86
C ASN A 13 -57.83 -17.02 13.88
N PRO A 14 -58.49 -16.58 14.97
CA PRO A 14 -58.92 -15.20 15.12
C PRO A 14 -57.71 -14.24 15.22
N PRO A 15 -57.85 -12.97 14.83
CA PRO A 15 -56.77 -12.00 14.89
C PRO A 15 -56.34 -11.78 16.34
N ALA A 16 -55.08 -12.14 16.65
CA ALA A 16 -54.47 -11.80 17.92
C ALA A 16 -54.37 -10.27 18.05
N ALA A 17 -54.94 -9.75 19.12
CA ALA A 17 -54.87 -8.34 19.49
C ALA A 17 -53.42 -7.83 19.52
N PRO A 18 -53.17 -6.56 19.16
CA PRO A 18 -51.81 -6.01 19.18
C PRO A 18 -51.30 -5.94 20.63
N PRO A 19 -50.05 -6.36 20.92
CA PRO A 19 -49.42 -5.99 22.17
C PRO A 19 -49.28 -4.47 22.23
N SER A 20 -49.92 -3.88 23.24
CA SER A 20 -49.90 -2.46 23.55
C SER A 20 -48.48 -1.99 23.89
N SER A 21 -48.10 -0.88 23.24
CA SER A 21 -47.17 0.14 23.72
C SER A 21 -45.85 -0.35 24.33
N MET A 22 -44.90 -0.72 23.48
CA MET A 22 -43.55 -0.18 23.63
C MET A 22 -43.31 0.73 22.45
N GLU A 23 -43.23 2.02 22.77
CA GLU A 23 -43.04 3.15 21.90
C GLU A 23 -41.75 2.97 21.10
N ARG A 24 -41.86 2.31 19.94
CA ARG A 24 -40.82 2.30 18.92
C ARG A 24 -40.75 3.72 18.37
N LYS A 25 -39.96 4.57 19.03
CA LYS A 25 -39.61 5.89 18.54
C LYS A 25 -38.96 5.68 17.17
N ILE A 26 -39.73 5.91 16.12
CA ILE A 26 -39.24 6.00 14.76
C ILE A 26 -38.25 7.17 14.82
N HIS A 27 -36.95 6.90 14.85
CA HIS A 27 -35.94 7.92 14.64
C HIS A 27 -36.11 8.41 13.21
N GLU A 28 -36.78 9.55 13.08
CA GLU A 28 -36.87 10.29 11.83
C GLU A 28 -35.45 10.59 11.34
N HIS A 29 -35.21 10.37 10.05
CA HIS A 29 -33.96 10.62 9.33
C HIS A 29 -33.44 12.08 9.38
N THR A 30 -34.04 12.93 10.20
CA THR A 30 -33.68 14.34 10.43
C THR A 30 -32.65 14.49 11.56
N GLU A 31 -32.51 13.52 12.47
CA GLU A 31 -31.53 13.57 13.57
C GLU A 31 -30.07 13.39 13.10
N GLY A 32 -29.86 12.82 11.90
CA GLY A 32 -28.53 12.61 11.32
C GLY A 32 -27.77 13.89 10.96
N ILE A 33 -28.45 15.04 10.92
CA ILE A 33 -27.84 16.34 10.58
C ILE A 33 -27.62 17.20 11.85
N GLN A 34 -28.37 16.96 12.94
CA GLN A 34 -28.19 17.72 14.19
C GLN A 34 -27.06 17.17 15.07
N LEU A 35 -26.68 15.90 14.91
CA LEU A 35 -25.58 15.27 15.67
C LEU A 35 -24.18 15.69 15.21
N ASP A 36 -24.05 16.40 14.08
CA ASP A 36 -22.77 16.96 13.60
C ASP A 36 -22.34 18.23 14.35
N ILE A 37 -23.17 18.74 15.28
CA ILE A 37 -22.84 19.93 16.09
C ILE A 37 -22.06 19.56 17.38
N GLY A 38 -22.01 18.27 17.75
CA GLY A 38 -21.28 17.76 18.93
C GLY A 38 -20.18 16.75 18.58
N GLY A 39 -19.38 17.05 17.56
CA GLY A 39 -18.56 16.12 16.77
C GLY A 39 -17.48 15.25 17.45
N GLU A 40 -17.34 15.21 18.78
CA GLU A 40 -16.40 14.31 19.47
C GLU A 40 -17.13 13.25 20.31
N GLU A 41 -18.12 13.61 21.13
CA GLU A 41 -18.86 12.64 21.97
C GLU A 41 -19.65 11.60 21.16
N GLY A 42 -20.15 12.00 19.97
CA GLY A 42 -20.85 11.08 19.07
C GLY A 42 -19.91 10.10 18.35
N VAL A 43 -18.65 10.48 18.15
CA VAL A 43 -17.62 9.63 17.53
C VAL A 43 -17.08 8.65 18.56
N ASP A 44 -16.80 9.12 19.78
CA ASP A 44 -16.32 8.29 20.88
C ASP A 44 -17.35 7.24 21.31
N ARG A 45 -18.63 7.62 21.36
CA ARG A 45 -19.72 6.66 21.63
C ARG A 45 -19.83 5.59 20.55
N ARG A 46 -19.68 5.96 19.27
CA ARG A 46 -19.68 5.00 18.16
C ARG A 46 -18.43 4.13 18.17
N LEU A 47 -17.27 4.66 18.55
CA LEU A 47 -16.04 3.88 18.72
C LEU A 47 -16.20 2.85 19.84
N ALA A 48 -16.79 3.24 20.97
CA ALA A 48 -17.06 2.34 22.09
C ALA A 48 -18.09 1.25 21.73
N GLU A 49 -19.13 1.59 20.98
CA GLU A 49 -20.10 0.60 20.45
C GLU A 49 -19.42 -0.38 19.48
N ILE A 50 -18.53 0.10 18.60
CA ILE A 50 -17.76 -0.75 17.67
C ILE A 50 -16.73 -1.61 18.40
N GLU A 51 -16.11 -1.10 19.46
CA GLU A 51 -15.17 -1.85 20.29
C GLU A 51 -15.88 -2.98 21.05
N MET A 52 -17.07 -2.72 21.59
CA MET A 52 -17.93 -3.73 22.23
C MET A 52 -18.38 -4.80 21.24
N GLU A 53 -18.84 -4.40 20.05
CA GLU A 53 -19.20 -5.34 18.96
C GLU A 53 -17.97 -6.17 18.51
N GLY A 54 -16.78 -5.57 18.50
CA GLY A 54 -15.52 -6.25 18.18
C GLY A 54 -15.12 -7.28 19.23
N GLU A 55 -15.33 -6.98 20.51
CA GLU A 55 -15.08 -7.86 21.64
C GLU A 55 -16.09 -9.02 21.67
N GLU A 56 -17.35 -8.78 21.34
CA GLU A 56 -18.39 -9.80 21.21
C GLU A 56 -18.10 -10.79 20.08
N VAL A 57 -17.66 -10.30 18.91
CA VAL A 57 -17.25 -11.15 17.79
C VAL A 57 -16.00 -11.97 18.15
N ALA A 58 -15.05 -11.40 18.89
CA ALA A 58 -13.87 -12.11 19.38
C ALA A 58 -14.21 -13.18 20.45
N ALA A 59 -15.25 -12.94 21.25
CA ALA A 59 -15.83 -13.91 22.19
C ALA A 59 -16.62 -15.03 21.49
N GLY A 60 -16.63 -15.07 20.15
CA GLY A 60 -17.32 -16.09 19.37
C GLY A 60 -18.81 -15.82 19.17
N TRP A 61 -19.27 -14.61 19.49
CA TRP A 61 -20.64 -14.20 19.19
C TRP A 61 -20.78 -14.08 17.68
N LYS A 62 -21.62 -14.94 17.10
CA LYS A 62 -22.00 -14.83 15.70
C LYS A 62 -23.13 -13.81 15.63
N PRO A 63 -22.92 -12.60 15.09
CA PRO A 63 -24.01 -11.65 14.92
C PRO A 63 -25.15 -12.36 14.17
N ALA A 64 -26.37 -12.21 14.68
CA ALA A 64 -27.57 -12.77 14.06
C ALA A 64 -27.57 -12.41 12.57
N PRO A 65 -28.01 -13.27 11.64
CA PRO A 65 -27.98 -12.94 10.21
C PRO A 65 -28.76 -11.64 9.98
N HIS A 66 -28.05 -10.53 9.74
CA HIS A 66 -28.68 -9.25 9.45
C HIS A 66 -29.38 -9.38 8.11
N GLN A 67 -30.57 -8.78 7.98
CA GLN A 67 -31.29 -8.76 6.72
C GLN A 67 -30.34 -8.20 5.65
N PRO A 68 -30.17 -8.87 4.50
CA PRO A 68 -29.21 -8.44 3.50
C PRO A 68 -29.51 -7.00 3.10
N LEU A 69 -28.54 -6.10 3.31
CA LEU A 69 -28.64 -4.70 2.88
C LEU A 69 -29.18 -4.62 1.45
N SER A 70 -30.03 -3.63 1.17
CA SER A 70 -30.58 -3.44 -0.17
C SER A 70 -29.45 -3.32 -1.21
N PRO A 71 -29.65 -3.82 -2.43
CA PRO A 71 -28.63 -3.76 -3.48
C PRO A 71 -28.10 -2.34 -3.73
N GLU A 72 -28.94 -1.32 -3.58
CA GLU A 72 -28.59 0.10 -3.73
C GLU A 72 -27.58 0.58 -2.66
N VAL A 73 -27.80 0.20 -1.40
CA VAL A 73 -26.87 0.56 -0.30
C VAL A 73 -25.54 -0.16 -0.46
N ARG A 74 -25.56 -1.43 -0.89
CA ARG A 74 -24.34 -2.20 -1.20
C ARG A 74 -23.55 -1.56 -2.33
N PHE A 75 -24.23 -1.13 -3.39
CA PHE A 75 -23.62 -0.43 -4.52
C PHE A 75 -22.94 0.88 -4.09
N LEU A 76 -23.63 1.71 -3.30
CA LEU A 76 -23.06 2.96 -2.77
C LEU A 76 -21.82 2.72 -1.91
N HIS A 77 -21.86 1.70 -1.04
CA HIS A 77 -20.72 1.36 -0.17
C HIS A 77 -19.50 0.89 -0.98
N ILE A 78 -19.70 0.00 -1.95
CA ILE A 78 -18.62 -0.49 -2.83
C ILE A 78 -18.06 0.65 -3.68
N SER A 79 -18.91 1.50 -4.25
CA SER A 79 -18.50 2.68 -5.03
C SER A 79 -17.64 3.64 -4.21
N ARG A 80 -18.07 3.96 -2.97
CA ARG A 80 -17.30 4.79 -2.04
C ARG A 80 -15.92 4.18 -1.73
N THR A 81 -15.90 2.87 -1.49
CA THR A 81 -14.66 2.15 -1.17
C THR A 81 -13.69 2.13 -2.35
N ILE A 82 -14.18 1.91 -3.58
CA ILE A 82 -13.37 1.99 -4.80
C ILE A 82 -12.77 3.39 -4.95
N HIS A 83 -13.58 4.43 -4.76
CA HIS A 83 -13.12 5.81 -4.86
C HIS A 83 -12.03 6.12 -3.83
N GLN A 84 -12.22 5.72 -2.56
CA GLN A 84 -11.23 5.87 -1.50
C GLN A 84 -9.93 5.14 -1.82
N LEU A 85 -9.99 3.88 -2.29
CA LEU A 85 -8.80 3.12 -2.68
C LEU A 85 -8.00 3.80 -3.80
N ILE A 86 -8.68 4.40 -4.78
CA ILE A 86 -8.03 5.12 -5.87
C ILE A 86 -7.39 6.41 -5.36
N THR A 87 -8.10 7.18 -4.53
CA THR A 87 -7.61 8.43 -3.94
C THR A 87 -6.42 8.19 -3.04
N ASP A 88 -6.48 7.19 -2.15
CA ASP A 88 -5.38 6.82 -1.25
C ASP A 88 -4.16 6.35 -2.03
N ARG A 89 -4.35 5.54 -3.08
CA ARG A 89 -3.26 5.12 -3.98
C ARG A 89 -2.59 6.31 -4.65
N ASN A 90 -3.38 7.23 -5.23
CA ASN A 90 -2.85 8.39 -5.93
C ASN A 90 -2.12 9.34 -4.97
N ARG A 91 -2.70 9.57 -3.78
CA ARG A 91 -2.11 10.38 -2.73
C ARG A 91 -0.80 9.78 -2.25
N SER A 92 -0.75 8.48 -1.98
CA SER A 92 0.46 7.86 -1.47
C SER A 92 1.60 7.90 -2.51
N VAL A 93 1.31 7.61 -3.78
CA VAL A 93 2.32 7.71 -4.85
C VAL A 93 2.78 9.15 -5.06
N GLY A 94 1.85 10.12 -5.01
CA GLY A 94 2.17 11.54 -5.10
C GLY A 94 3.11 12.00 -3.98
N ILE A 95 2.82 11.62 -2.73
CA ILE A 95 3.67 11.93 -1.58
C ILE A 95 5.04 11.25 -1.74
N PHE A 96 5.09 9.98 -2.14
CA PHE A 96 6.36 9.28 -2.36
C PHE A 96 7.23 9.98 -3.41
N LEU A 97 6.65 10.34 -4.56
CA LEU A 97 7.37 11.07 -5.60
C LEU A 97 7.82 12.46 -5.14
N ALA A 98 7.01 13.17 -4.37
CA ALA A 98 7.39 14.47 -3.81
C ALA A 98 8.59 14.34 -2.88
N VAL A 99 8.58 13.35 -1.98
CA VAL A 99 9.71 13.04 -1.08
C VAL A 99 10.93 12.62 -1.90
N ALA A 100 10.78 11.73 -2.88
CA ALA A 100 11.88 11.30 -3.74
C ALA A 100 12.52 12.47 -4.50
N SER A 101 11.71 13.36 -5.07
CA SER A 101 12.16 14.57 -5.77
C SER A 101 12.90 15.52 -4.83
N LEU A 102 12.35 15.78 -3.64
CA LEU A 102 12.98 16.64 -2.64
C LEU A 102 14.31 16.05 -2.15
N SER A 103 14.35 14.75 -1.86
CA SER A 103 15.57 14.05 -1.47
C SER A 103 16.63 14.09 -2.56
N PHE A 104 16.23 13.92 -3.82
CA PHE A 104 17.14 14.02 -4.97
C PHE A 104 17.69 15.44 -5.15
N ALA A 105 16.85 16.47 -5.03
CA ALA A 105 17.26 17.86 -5.10
C ALA A 105 18.21 18.23 -3.95
N ALA A 106 17.90 17.83 -2.72
CA ALA A 106 18.74 18.07 -1.54
C ALA A 106 20.10 17.35 -1.67
N SER A 107 20.10 16.10 -2.15
CA SER A 107 21.33 15.34 -2.39
C SER A 107 22.19 15.99 -3.48
N SER A 108 21.56 16.46 -4.56
CA SER A 108 22.23 17.17 -5.65
C SER A 108 22.81 18.51 -5.20
N ALA A 109 22.09 19.25 -4.35
CA ALA A 109 22.59 20.49 -3.75
C ALA A 109 23.80 20.22 -2.85
N LEU A 110 23.74 19.17 -2.02
CA LEU A 110 24.86 18.80 -1.14
C LEU A 110 26.11 18.35 -1.91
N LEU A 111 25.94 17.69 -3.06
CA LEU A 111 27.05 17.29 -3.93
C LEU A 111 27.68 18.47 -4.68
N ASN A 112 26.90 19.50 -4.99
CA ASN A 112 27.37 20.71 -5.67
C ASN A 112 27.82 21.83 -4.73
N ALA A 113 27.66 21.67 -3.41
CA ALA A 113 28.03 22.66 -2.42
C ALA A 113 29.55 22.92 -2.44
N ARG A 114 29.95 24.16 -2.71
CA ARG A 114 31.33 24.63 -2.54
C ARG A 114 31.42 25.34 -1.19
N ALA A 115 32.35 24.91 -0.35
CA ALA A 115 32.63 25.60 0.90
C ALA A 115 33.55 26.79 0.63
N ASP A 116 32.98 27.99 0.55
CA ASP A 116 33.76 29.24 0.46
C ASP A 116 34.45 29.60 1.78
N VAL A 117 34.01 28.99 2.90
CA VAL A 117 34.57 29.14 4.23
C VAL A 117 34.84 27.76 4.82
N VAL A 118 35.95 27.59 5.55
CA VAL A 118 36.30 26.33 6.21
C VAL A 118 35.16 25.91 7.15
N PRO A 119 34.41 24.84 6.81
CA PRO A 119 33.24 24.45 7.60
C PRO A 119 33.69 23.78 8.90
N MET A 120 32.93 23.98 9.98
CA MET A 120 33.19 23.33 11.27
C MET A 120 33.16 21.80 11.18
N ILE A 121 32.40 21.25 10.22
CA ILE A 121 32.37 19.82 9.89
C ILE A 121 32.79 19.67 8.42
N PRO A 122 33.77 18.81 8.08
CA PRO A 122 34.16 18.58 6.70
C PRO A 122 32.98 18.09 5.87
N LEU A 123 32.72 18.73 4.72
CA LEU A 123 31.64 18.34 3.80
C LEU A 123 31.71 16.87 3.38
N LYS A 124 32.93 16.32 3.24
CA LYS A 124 33.15 14.90 2.92
C LYS A 124 32.56 13.96 3.97
N THR A 125 32.70 14.29 5.24
CA THR A 125 32.14 13.50 6.35
C THR A 125 30.62 13.54 6.31
N LEU A 126 30.04 14.71 6.04
CA LEU A 126 28.59 14.86 5.93
C LEU A 126 28.05 14.08 4.72
N GLN A 127 28.69 14.17 3.56
CA GLN A 127 28.31 13.42 2.36
C GLN A 127 28.40 11.90 2.59
N TYR A 128 29.43 11.42 3.28
CA TYR A 128 29.63 9.99 3.56
C TYR A 128 28.53 9.39 4.43
N TRP A 129 28.09 10.10 5.48
CA TRP A 129 27.05 9.59 6.38
C TRP A 129 25.63 9.91 5.90
N CYS A 130 25.42 11.10 5.35
CA CYS A 130 24.07 11.60 5.03
C CYS A 130 23.51 11.02 3.73
N LEU A 131 24.32 10.94 2.66
CA LEU A 131 23.82 10.51 1.35
C LEU A 131 23.38 9.03 1.34
N PRO A 132 24.18 8.06 1.83
CA PRO A 132 23.75 6.67 1.85
C PRO A 132 22.54 6.43 2.74
N VAL A 133 22.44 7.13 3.87
CA VAL A 133 21.28 7.03 4.77
C VAL A 133 20.03 7.58 4.10
N THR A 134 20.12 8.72 3.40
CA THR A 134 18.99 9.33 2.70
C THR A 134 18.48 8.40 1.59
N PHE A 135 19.37 7.90 0.74
CA PHE A 135 19.01 6.99 -0.34
C PHE A 135 18.55 5.61 0.18
N GLY A 136 19.16 5.10 1.25
CA GLY A 136 18.75 3.86 1.89
C GLY A 136 17.35 3.96 2.50
N THR A 137 17.04 5.08 3.16
CA THR A 137 15.69 5.34 3.69
C THR A 137 14.67 5.41 2.57
N LEU A 138 14.99 6.10 1.47
CA LEU A 138 14.11 6.18 0.30
C LEU A 138 13.86 4.80 -0.35
N ALA A 139 14.88 3.93 -0.36
CA ALA A 139 14.74 2.56 -0.82
C ALA A 139 13.77 1.76 0.06
N ILE A 140 13.90 1.85 1.40
CA ILE A 140 13.00 1.18 2.35
C ILE A 140 11.56 1.67 2.17
N ILE A 141 11.37 3.00 2.09
CA ILE A 141 10.04 3.58 1.82
C ILE A 141 9.51 3.04 0.49
N GLY A 142 10.35 2.93 -0.55
CA GLY A 142 9.99 2.33 -1.84
C GLY A 142 9.46 0.91 -1.73
N ILE A 143 10.04 0.06 -0.86
CA ILE A 143 9.55 -1.31 -0.60
C ILE A 143 8.14 -1.25 0.00
N PHE A 144 7.97 -0.48 1.09
CA PHE A 144 6.67 -0.37 1.76
C PHE A 144 5.59 0.17 0.84
N MET A 145 5.93 1.20 0.05
CA MET A 145 5.05 1.77 -0.96
C MET A 145 4.67 0.75 -2.03
N GLY A 146 5.63 -0.04 -2.51
CA GLY A 146 5.35 -1.15 -3.42
C GLY A 146 4.33 -2.15 -2.83
N LEU A 147 4.52 -2.57 -1.58
CA LEU A 147 3.60 -3.50 -0.92
C LEU A 147 2.19 -2.89 -0.72
N ILE A 148 2.10 -1.62 -0.36
CA ILE A 148 0.82 -0.90 -0.25
C ILE A 148 0.11 -0.83 -1.62
N LEU A 149 0.85 -0.60 -2.70
CA LEU A 149 0.30 -0.58 -4.06
C LEU A 149 -0.23 -1.95 -4.52
N VAL A 150 0.46 -3.03 -4.15
CA VAL A 150 -0.05 -4.39 -4.38
C VAL A 150 -1.35 -4.60 -3.61
N ARG A 151 -1.38 -4.25 -2.31
CA ARG A 151 -2.58 -4.38 -1.47
C ARG A 151 -3.76 -3.59 -2.01
N THR A 152 -3.56 -2.32 -2.36
CA THR A 152 -4.62 -1.45 -2.91
C THR A 152 -5.14 -1.97 -4.25
N ARG A 153 -4.26 -2.49 -5.12
CA ARG A 153 -4.68 -3.12 -6.38
C ARG A 153 -5.54 -4.36 -6.14
N ILE A 154 -5.12 -5.25 -5.24
CA ILE A 154 -5.88 -6.46 -4.91
C ILE A 154 -7.25 -6.08 -4.32
N GLY A 155 -7.29 -5.15 -3.37
CA GLY A 155 -8.53 -4.63 -2.80
C GLY A 155 -9.47 -4.06 -3.87
N LEU A 156 -8.93 -3.29 -4.82
CA LEU A 156 -9.73 -2.73 -5.92
C LEU A 156 -10.29 -3.81 -6.85
N ILE A 157 -9.54 -4.87 -7.15
CA ILE A 157 -10.05 -6.01 -7.93
C ILE A 157 -11.23 -6.68 -7.20
N TYR A 158 -11.14 -6.86 -5.88
CA TYR A 158 -12.22 -7.43 -5.09
C TYR A 158 -13.47 -6.55 -5.10
N GLU A 159 -13.33 -5.25 -4.82
CA GLU A 159 -14.47 -4.33 -4.80
C GLU A 159 -15.12 -4.18 -6.18
N VAL A 160 -14.34 -4.09 -7.26
CA VAL A 160 -14.87 -4.07 -8.63
C VAL A 160 -15.55 -5.39 -8.98
N SER A 161 -15.03 -6.53 -8.51
CA SER A 161 -15.65 -7.84 -8.74
C SER A 161 -16.99 -7.97 -8.03
N LYS A 162 -17.11 -7.46 -6.79
CA LYS A 162 -18.39 -7.37 -6.06
C LYS A 162 -19.39 -6.50 -6.81
N MET A 163 -18.95 -5.34 -7.31
CA MET A 163 -19.81 -4.44 -8.08
C MET A 163 -20.33 -5.11 -9.37
N ASN A 164 -19.45 -5.81 -10.10
CA ASN A 164 -19.85 -6.54 -11.30
C ASN A 164 -20.85 -7.67 -10.99
N ALA A 165 -20.70 -8.35 -9.85
CA ALA A 165 -21.65 -9.37 -9.41
C ALA A 165 -23.03 -8.77 -9.10
N LEU A 166 -23.09 -7.61 -8.41
CA LEU A 166 -24.34 -6.90 -8.16
C LEU A 166 -25.03 -6.43 -9.45
N LEU A 167 -24.25 -6.04 -10.46
CA LEU A 167 -24.77 -5.58 -11.75
C LEU A 167 -25.04 -6.72 -12.74
N GLY A 168 -24.80 -7.99 -12.38
CA GLY A 168 -24.96 -9.13 -13.27
C GLY A 168 -23.98 -9.17 -14.46
N LEU A 169 -22.89 -8.40 -14.39
CA LEU A 169 -21.90 -8.31 -15.47
C LEU A 169 -20.85 -9.42 -15.37
N PRO A 170 -20.41 -10.01 -16.50
CA PRO A 170 -19.36 -11.03 -16.50
C PRO A 170 -18.04 -10.43 -16.01
N SER A 171 -17.57 -10.90 -14.86
CA SER A 171 -16.37 -10.37 -14.18
C SER A 171 -15.04 -10.85 -14.77
N GLU A 172 -15.05 -11.64 -15.84
CA GLU A 172 -13.83 -12.10 -16.52
C GLU A 172 -12.95 -10.96 -17.04
N ARG A 173 -13.52 -9.77 -17.30
CA ARG A 173 -12.74 -8.58 -17.70
C ARG A 173 -11.76 -8.11 -16.63
N VAL A 174 -12.02 -8.37 -15.34
CA VAL A 174 -11.20 -7.86 -14.22
C VAL A 174 -9.92 -8.69 -14.01
N LYS A 175 -9.85 -9.92 -14.57
CA LYS A 175 -8.72 -10.85 -14.40
C LYS A 175 -7.47 -10.48 -15.22
N ARG A 176 -7.58 -9.59 -16.21
CA ARG A 176 -6.45 -9.30 -17.09
C ARG A 176 -5.41 -8.41 -16.40
N VAL A 177 -4.28 -8.99 -16.02
CA VAL A 177 -3.08 -8.24 -15.64
C VAL A 177 -2.51 -7.61 -16.91
N ASN A 178 -2.95 -6.39 -17.22
CA ASN A 178 -2.39 -5.64 -18.34
C ASN A 178 -1.06 -4.97 -17.88
N PRO A 179 0.08 -5.24 -18.54
CA PRO A 179 1.35 -4.58 -18.24
C PRO A 179 1.32 -3.08 -18.54
N PHE A 180 0.37 -2.59 -19.34
CA PHE A 180 0.14 -1.16 -19.55
C PHE A 180 -0.93 -0.57 -18.63
N SER A 181 -1.36 -1.31 -17.61
CA SER A 181 -2.29 -0.76 -16.61
C SER A 181 -1.62 0.34 -15.81
N ILE A 182 -2.36 1.42 -15.54
CA ILE A 182 -1.92 2.51 -14.66
C ILE A 182 -1.40 2.00 -13.30
N PHE A 183 -1.99 0.93 -12.76
CA PHE A 183 -1.54 0.31 -11.51
C PHE A 183 -0.12 -0.28 -11.64
N PHE A 184 0.17 -0.93 -12.75
CA PHE A 184 1.49 -1.50 -13.00
C PHE A 184 2.51 -0.39 -13.26
N LEU A 185 2.15 0.64 -14.02
CA LEU A 185 3.05 1.78 -14.30
C LEU A 185 3.42 2.53 -13.01
N MET A 186 2.44 2.82 -12.15
CA MET A 186 2.71 3.47 -10.85
C MET A 186 3.58 2.59 -9.95
N TYR A 187 3.32 1.28 -9.90
CA TYR A 187 4.13 0.32 -9.17
C TYR A 187 5.57 0.26 -9.70
N LEU A 188 5.72 0.15 -11.02
CA LEU A 188 7.00 0.09 -11.69
C LEU A 188 7.83 1.35 -11.43
N MET A 189 7.21 2.53 -11.52
CA MET A 189 7.88 3.79 -11.22
C MET A 189 8.39 3.84 -9.78
N VAL A 190 7.56 3.46 -8.79
CA VAL A 190 7.97 3.41 -7.37
C VAL A 190 9.10 2.40 -7.16
N CYS A 191 9.02 1.22 -7.81
CA CYS A 191 10.06 0.20 -7.74
C CYS A 191 11.37 0.69 -8.34
N LEU A 192 11.34 1.33 -9.51
CA LEU A 192 12.54 1.86 -10.17
C LEU A 192 13.18 2.99 -9.34
N CYS A 193 12.39 3.91 -8.79
CA CYS A 193 12.90 4.94 -7.89
C CYS A 193 13.53 4.35 -6.62
N GLY A 194 12.86 3.39 -5.97
CA GLY A 194 13.40 2.69 -4.80
C GLY A 194 14.66 1.89 -5.11
N ALA A 195 14.69 1.19 -6.26
CA ALA A 195 15.83 0.43 -6.73
C ALA A 195 17.04 1.31 -7.03
N ALA A 196 16.81 2.45 -7.71
CA ALA A 196 17.85 3.42 -7.98
C ALA A 196 18.43 3.98 -6.67
N ALA A 197 17.58 4.33 -5.71
CA ALA A 197 18.01 4.79 -4.40
C ALA A 197 18.80 3.71 -3.64
N GLY A 198 18.32 2.47 -3.60
CA GLY A 198 19.01 1.36 -2.94
C GLY A 198 20.36 1.06 -3.60
N GLY A 199 20.42 1.07 -4.93
CA GLY A 199 21.66 0.89 -5.68
C GLY A 199 22.67 2.01 -5.42
N LEU A 200 22.23 3.27 -5.37
CA LEU A 200 23.08 4.41 -5.02
C LEU A 200 23.60 4.32 -3.59
N ALA A 201 22.75 3.95 -2.62
CA ALA A 201 23.16 3.79 -1.24
C ALA A 201 24.27 2.73 -1.09
N VAL A 202 24.09 1.56 -1.71
CA VAL A 202 25.11 0.50 -1.64
C VAL A 202 26.35 0.85 -2.46
N GLY A 203 26.21 1.48 -3.62
CA GLY A 203 27.34 1.99 -4.39
C GLY A 203 28.20 2.95 -3.57
N MET A 204 27.58 3.89 -2.87
CA MET A 204 28.29 4.87 -2.02
C MET A 204 28.98 4.22 -0.80
N LEU A 205 28.34 3.23 -0.17
CA LEU A 205 28.94 2.50 0.95
C LEU A 205 30.12 1.61 0.51
N THR A 206 30.06 1.06 -0.69
CA THR A 206 31.12 0.21 -1.25
C THR A 206 32.31 1.01 -1.80
N MET A 207 32.09 2.20 -2.35
CA MET A 207 33.17 3.12 -2.78
C MET A 207 34.03 3.60 -1.61
N ASN A 208 33.40 3.85 -0.46
CA ASN A 208 34.06 4.49 0.68
C ASN A 208 34.40 3.51 1.80
N ARG A 209 34.61 2.22 1.48
CA ARG A 209 35.14 1.26 2.44
C ARG A 209 36.57 1.73 2.79
N PRO A 210 36.86 2.13 4.03
CA PRO A 210 38.21 2.54 4.39
C PRO A 210 39.13 1.36 4.08
N GLN A 211 40.07 1.56 3.16
CA GLN A 211 41.20 0.67 3.01
C GLN A 211 41.81 0.59 4.42
N ALA A 212 41.64 -0.56 5.07
CA ALA A 212 42.24 -0.83 6.36
C ALA A 212 43.73 -0.50 6.21
N ALA A 213 44.19 0.46 7.00
CA ALA A 213 45.57 0.92 7.00
C ALA A 213 46.50 -0.29 7.09
N THR A 214 47.17 -0.63 6.00
CA THR A 214 48.43 -1.35 6.08
C THR A 214 49.40 -0.41 6.78
N PRO A 215 49.99 -0.79 7.94
CA PRO A 215 51.01 0.03 8.56
C PRO A 215 52.22 0.05 7.64
N SER A 216 52.50 1.18 7.01
CA SER A 216 53.71 1.38 6.23
C SER A 216 54.89 1.58 7.18
N THR A 217 55.64 0.49 7.36
CA THR A 217 56.95 0.50 8.01
C THR A 217 57.96 1.23 7.11
N SER A 218 58.40 2.42 7.56
CA SER A 218 59.69 3.10 7.36
C SER A 218 60.36 3.25 5.97
N THR A 219 60.76 4.51 5.71
CA THR A 219 62.02 5.00 5.08
C THR A 219 62.31 4.74 3.59
N ALA A 220 62.33 5.82 2.80
CA ALA A 220 63.51 6.37 2.09
C ALA A 220 63.19 7.01 0.71
N GLU A 221 63.66 8.26 0.57
CA GLU A 221 64.15 8.94 -0.65
C GLU A 221 63.25 9.29 -1.85
N VAL A 222 63.70 10.37 -2.50
CA VAL A 222 63.06 11.25 -3.48
C VAL A 222 63.50 10.86 -4.89
N GLU A 223 62.56 10.67 -5.83
CA GLU A 223 62.59 11.27 -7.19
C GLU A 223 61.28 11.03 -7.98
N PRO A 224 60.92 11.91 -8.95
CA PRO A 224 59.57 12.03 -9.49
C PRO A 224 59.37 11.33 -10.86
N ALA A 225 58.09 11.27 -11.26
CA ALA A 225 57.59 11.00 -12.61
C ALA A 225 57.70 9.57 -13.16
N ALA A 226 56.70 8.76 -12.80
CA ALA A 226 56.07 7.85 -13.76
C ALA A 226 54.55 8.02 -13.63
N VAL A 227 53.96 8.73 -14.59
CA VAL A 227 52.52 8.68 -14.86
C VAL A 227 52.24 7.28 -15.41
N ASN A 228 52.03 6.32 -14.51
CA ASN A 228 51.50 5.02 -14.88
C ASN A 228 49.98 5.11 -14.89
N GLU A 229 49.45 5.25 -16.09
CA GLU A 229 48.07 4.90 -16.43
C GLU A 229 47.78 3.46 -15.99
N SER A 230 47.06 3.29 -14.88
CA SER A 230 46.25 2.08 -14.60
C SER A 230 45.31 2.30 -13.41
N GLU A 231 44.47 3.32 -13.44
CA GLU A 231 43.31 3.46 -12.52
C GLU A 231 42.02 2.84 -13.09
N ALA A 232 42.13 1.71 -13.81
CA ALA A 232 41.00 1.15 -14.57
C ALA A 232 40.14 0.04 -13.89
N PRO A 233 40.52 -0.64 -12.79
CA PRO A 233 39.61 -1.63 -12.18
C PRO A 233 38.90 -1.17 -10.90
N GLN A 234 39.40 -0.16 -10.18
CA GLN A 234 38.90 0.18 -8.83
C GLN A 234 37.58 0.96 -8.83
N SER A 235 37.30 1.75 -9.87
CA SER A 235 36.08 2.58 -9.97
C SER A 235 34.83 1.80 -10.42
N ARG A 236 35.01 0.63 -11.07
CA ARG A 236 33.90 -0.13 -11.67
C ARG A 236 33.19 -1.06 -10.68
N VAL A 237 33.93 -1.64 -9.74
CA VAL A 237 33.40 -2.59 -8.74
C VAL A 237 32.21 -2.03 -7.94
N PRO A 238 32.26 -0.81 -7.38
CA PRO A 238 31.15 -0.29 -6.57
C PRO A 238 29.93 0.13 -7.41
N LEU A 239 30.16 0.63 -8.64
CA LEU A 239 29.08 0.92 -9.58
C LEU A 239 28.34 -0.36 -10.00
N LEU A 240 29.10 -1.44 -10.25
CA LEU A 240 28.56 -2.76 -10.57
C LEU A 240 27.83 -3.40 -9.39
N ALA A 241 28.34 -3.23 -8.17
CA ALA A 241 27.65 -3.71 -6.97
C ALA A 241 26.32 -2.98 -6.75
N GLY A 242 26.31 -1.65 -6.87
CA GLY A 242 25.09 -0.85 -6.76
C GLY A 242 24.06 -1.18 -7.84
N SER A 243 24.48 -1.33 -9.10
CA SER A 243 23.58 -1.68 -10.20
C SER A 243 23.03 -3.10 -10.09
N ALA A 244 23.85 -4.08 -9.68
CA ALA A 244 23.41 -5.45 -9.43
C ALA A 244 22.34 -5.52 -8.33
N ILE A 245 22.52 -4.76 -7.24
CA ILE A 245 21.54 -4.70 -6.15
C ILE A 245 20.26 -4.00 -6.59
N GLY A 246 20.35 -2.89 -7.33
CA GLY A 246 19.17 -2.24 -7.90
C GLY A 246 18.39 -3.17 -8.85
N PHE A 247 19.10 -3.95 -9.66
CA PHE A 247 18.47 -4.95 -10.53
C PHE A 247 17.79 -6.06 -9.73
N LEU A 248 18.49 -6.67 -8.77
CA LEU A 248 17.92 -7.70 -7.88
C LEU A 248 16.70 -7.20 -7.11
N TYR A 249 16.76 -5.98 -6.58
CA TYR A 249 15.65 -5.32 -5.92
C TYR A 249 14.44 -5.20 -6.86
N THR A 250 14.65 -4.74 -8.08
CA THR A 250 13.58 -4.55 -9.08
C THR A 250 12.94 -5.88 -9.45
N VAL A 251 13.77 -6.90 -9.73
CA VAL A 251 13.31 -8.26 -10.06
C VAL A 251 12.55 -8.87 -8.89
N ALA A 252 13.05 -8.74 -7.65
CA ALA A 252 12.38 -9.28 -6.46
C ALA A 252 11.00 -8.64 -6.25
N LEU A 253 10.90 -7.31 -6.35
CA LEU A 253 9.61 -6.63 -6.23
C LEU A 253 8.65 -6.95 -7.37
N LEU A 254 9.13 -7.07 -8.61
CA LEU A 254 8.29 -7.52 -9.73
C LEU A 254 7.80 -8.94 -9.51
N ALA A 255 8.66 -9.85 -9.07
CA ALA A 255 8.28 -11.23 -8.74
C ALA A 255 7.21 -11.24 -7.64
N ILE A 256 7.40 -10.50 -6.56
CA ILE A 256 6.40 -10.37 -5.48
C ILE A 256 5.07 -9.83 -6.02
N TYR A 257 5.10 -8.80 -6.87
CA TYR A 257 3.91 -8.23 -7.49
C TYR A 257 3.14 -9.28 -8.30
N PHE A 258 3.82 -9.97 -9.22
CA PHE A 258 3.17 -10.96 -10.05
C PHE A 258 2.69 -12.15 -9.22
N SER A 259 3.49 -12.66 -8.29
CA SER A 259 3.08 -13.77 -7.41
C SER A 259 1.86 -13.43 -6.56
N LEU A 260 1.84 -12.26 -5.90
CA LEU A 260 0.73 -11.86 -5.03
C LEU A 260 -0.53 -11.57 -5.83
N VAL A 261 -0.42 -10.86 -6.95
CA VAL A 261 -1.56 -10.56 -7.81
C VAL A 261 -2.12 -11.85 -8.38
N LEU A 262 -1.29 -12.70 -9.02
CA LEU A 262 -1.76 -13.93 -9.66
C LEU A 262 -2.44 -14.86 -8.64
N ASN A 263 -1.86 -15.00 -7.45
CA ASN A 263 -2.45 -15.76 -6.36
C ASN A 263 -3.79 -15.17 -5.89
N ALA A 264 -3.88 -13.85 -5.75
CA ALA A 264 -5.12 -13.17 -5.35
C ALA A 264 -6.21 -13.20 -6.43
N THR A 265 -5.82 -13.25 -7.71
CA THR A 265 -6.74 -13.33 -8.86
C THR A 265 -7.10 -14.76 -9.27
N SER A 266 -6.73 -15.76 -8.48
CA SER A 266 -7.15 -17.15 -8.72
C SER A 266 -8.69 -17.26 -8.72
N GLU A 267 -9.23 -18.05 -9.66
CA GLU A 267 -10.67 -18.31 -9.84
C GLU A 267 -11.39 -18.55 -8.51
N GLU A 268 -10.81 -19.39 -7.66
CA GLU A 268 -11.37 -19.82 -6.39
C GLU A 268 -11.56 -18.65 -5.40
N LYS A 269 -10.59 -17.75 -5.29
CA LYS A 269 -10.68 -16.57 -4.43
C LYS A 269 -11.64 -15.52 -4.96
N LEU A 270 -11.75 -15.42 -6.29
CA LEU A 270 -12.71 -14.51 -6.92
C LEU A 270 -14.14 -15.02 -6.81
N VAL A 271 -14.37 -16.33 -6.88
CA VAL A 271 -15.69 -16.94 -6.65
C VAL A 271 -16.12 -16.72 -5.20
N LYS A 272 -15.23 -16.92 -4.22
CA LYS A 272 -15.50 -16.63 -2.81
C LYS A 272 -15.83 -15.17 -2.52
N ALA A 273 -15.32 -14.23 -3.32
CA ALA A 273 -15.64 -12.81 -3.17
C ALA A 273 -16.98 -12.40 -3.79
N ARG A 274 -17.61 -13.27 -4.59
CA ARG A 274 -18.94 -13.04 -5.21
C ARG A 274 -20.10 -13.55 -4.34
N SER A 275 -19.85 -14.58 -3.52
CA SER A 275 -20.81 -15.16 -2.57
C SER A 275 -20.91 -14.32 -1.30
#